data_AF-A0A7C4RBD9-F1
#
_entry.id   AF-A0A7C4RBD9-F1
#
_cell.length_a   1.000
_cell.length_b   1.000
_cell.length_c   1.000
_cell.angle_alpha   90.00
_cell.angle_beta   90.00
_cell.angle_gamma   90.00
#
_symmetry.space_group_name_H-M   'P 1'
#
loop_
_entity.id
_entity.type
_entity.pdbx_description
1 polymer ?
#
loop_
_entity_poly.entity_id
_entity_poly.type
_entity_poly.pdbx_seq_one_letter_code
_entity_poly.pdbx_strand_id
1 'polypeptide(L)'
;MIKLVVWDLDQTVWDGTYIYDGEKVKIKQPVLEVIKTIDQKNVLQSVISRNPPELKDFLQKIGLLQYFILPKIGWQPKNQLMFELLNEVHILPKNVAFIDDDDYELNLVKSSFPEIKCIKADSCHEVLKMIMPSSTNFRKRFFKDEELRLQLKTHFKSELEFLKNLDLKLLIREASEEELHRVLELINRTNQLNSTGIKFKDVSELKEFYHDCSIIVGYPEDKFGAYGLSLIAVCKKQTEDTITIMQLISSCRVLDRNILVHFLGAIQDHYGCTKMIINFMPTKYNYVLQNELIKYGFIKNVSCLYKCGKLTLPFQISIKSDLHELQNKMV
;
A
#
# COMPACT_ATOMS: atom_id res chain seq x y z
N MET A 1 3.04 -7.95 -14.27
CA MET A 1 4.44 -7.69 -13.88
C MET A 1 4.60 -8.01 -12.42
N ILE A 2 5.57 -8.85 -12.08
CA ILE A 2 5.85 -9.24 -10.69
C ILE A 2 6.70 -8.15 -10.01
N LYS A 3 6.32 -7.78 -8.78
CA LYS A 3 6.98 -6.79 -7.93
C LYS A 3 7.46 -7.37 -6.59
N LEU A 4 6.94 -8.54 -6.22
CA LEU A 4 7.32 -9.30 -5.04
C LEU A 4 7.38 -10.79 -5.40
N VAL A 5 8.49 -11.44 -5.06
CA VAL A 5 8.63 -12.89 -5.12
C VAL A 5 8.68 -13.43 -3.68
N VAL A 6 7.78 -14.35 -3.37
CA VAL A 6 7.68 -14.96 -2.04
C VAL A 6 8.13 -16.41 -2.15
N TRP A 7 9.05 -16.81 -1.28
CA TRP A 7 9.69 -18.12 -1.30
C TRP A 7 9.28 -18.94 -0.07
N ASP A 8 9.02 -20.23 -0.25
CA ASP A 8 9.29 -21.20 0.81
C ASP A 8 10.80 -21.50 0.90
N LEU A 9 11.22 -22.23 1.94
CA LEU A 9 12.61 -22.54 2.24
C LEU A 9 12.90 -24.03 2.12
N ASP A 10 12.28 -24.85 2.98
CA ASP A 10 12.48 -26.31 2.99
C ASP A 10 12.09 -26.90 1.65
N GLN A 11 12.93 -27.79 1.12
CA GLN A 11 12.79 -28.39 -0.21
C GLN A 11 12.63 -27.42 -1.39
N THR A 12 12.66 -26.11 -1.16
CA THR A 12 12.49 -25.05 -2.15
C THR A 12 13.82 -24.33 -2.40
N VAL A 13 14.38 -23.67 -1.39
CA VAL A 13 15.67 -22.95 -1.46
C VAL A 13 16.84 -23.88 -1.17
N TRP A 14 16.64 -24.90 -0.34
CA TRP A 14 17.62 -25.93 -0.03
C TRP A 14 17.03 -27.32 -0.13
N ASP A 15 17.90 -28.33 -0.18
CA ASP A 15 17.54 -29.73 0.02
C ASP A 15 17.44 -30.04 1.52
N GLY A 16 16.39 -30.77 1.88
CA GLY A 16 16.08 -31.16 3.24
C GLY A 16 15.11 -30.20 3.94
N THR A 17 15.00 -30.42 5.24
CA THR A 17 14.05 -29.74 6.13
C THR A 17 14.77 -29.26 7.37
N TYR A 18 14.67 -27.98 7.70
CA TYR A 18 15.44 -27.39 8.79
C TYR A 18 15.18 -28.05 10.15
N ILE A 19 13.95 -28.50 10.41
CA ILE A 19 13.57 -29.19 11.66
C ILE A 19 14.40 -30.47 11.89
N TYR A 20 14.72 -31.20 10.83
CA TYR A 20 15.40 -32.49 10.92
C TYR A 20 16.91 -32.38 10.65
N ASP A 21 17.28 -31.54 9.67
CA ASP A 21 18.66 -31.40 9.21
C ASP A 21 19.42 -30.26 9.93
N GLY A 22 18.68 -29.33 10.55
CA GLY A 22 19.23 -28.14 11.17
C GLY A 22 20.04 -27.30 10.18
N GLU A 23 21.20 -26.81 10.63
CA GLU A 23 22.11 -26.02 9.80
C GLU A 23 22.80 -26.82 8.67
N LYS A 24 22.57 -28.14 8.55
CA LYS A 24 23.19 -28.99 7.53
C LYS A 24 22.47 -28.98 6.18
N VAL A 25 21.34 -28.29 6.08
CA VAL A 25 20.60 -28.11 4.83
C VAL A 25 21.51 -27.57 3.71
N LYS A 26 21.31 -28.04 2.48
CA LYS A 26 22.17 -27.69 1.35
C LYS A 26 21.45 -26.76 0.39
N ILE A 27 21.92 -25.52 0.30
CA ILE A 27 21.35 -24.52 -0.62
C ILE A 27 21.45 -25.02 -2.06
N LYS A 28 20.33 -25.01 -2.77
CA LYS A 28 20.25 -25.31 -4.20
C LYS A 28 20.88 -24.14 -4.97
N GLN A 29 22.09 -24.35 -5.51
CA GLN A 29 22.82 -23.29 -6.22
C GLN A 29 22.00 -22.62 -7.35
N PRO A 30 21.24 -23.36 -8.18
CA PRO A 30 20.39 -22.72 -9.19
C PRO A 30 19.34 -21.77 -8.61
N VAL A 31 18.78 -22.09 -7.42
CA VAL A 31 17.78 -21.25 -6.76
C VAL A 31 18.44 -19.98 -6.18
N LEU A 32 19.64 -20.12 -5.61
CA LEU A 32 20.42 -18.99 -5.13
C LEU A 32 20.76 -17.98 -6.24
N GLU A 33 21.08 -18.47 -7.44
CA GLU A 33 21.30 -17.61 -8.62
C GLU A 33 20.04 -16.84 -9.01
N VAL A 34 18.87 -17.48 -8.95
CA VAL A 34 17.58 -16.82 -9.21
C VAL A 34 17.31 -15.72 -8.17
N ILE A 35 17.50 -16.00 -6.88
CA ILE A 35 17.34 -15.01 -5.79
C ILE A 35 18.25 -13.79 -6.03
N LYS A 36 19.53 -14.02 -6.34
CA LYS A 36 20.48 -12.94 -6.63
C LYS A 36 20.09 -12.14 -7.88
N THR A 37 19.60 -12.80 -8.92
CA THR A 37 19.16 -12.15 -10.15
C THR A 37 17.94 -11.26 -9.92
N ILE A 38 16.98 -11.70 -9.10
CA ILE A 38 15.80 -10.90 -8.73
C ILE A 38 16.23 -9.65 -7.95
N ASP A 39 17.19 -9.81 -7.04
CA ASP A 39 17.75 -8.71 -6.25
C ASP A 39 18.41 -7.64 -7.15
N GLN A 40 19.25 -8.07 -8.10
CA GLN A 40 19.87 -7.19 -9.09
C GLN A 40 18.85 -6.43 -9.94
N LYS A 41 17.67 -7.01 -10.19
CA LYS A 41 16.55 -6.36 -10.89
C LYS A 41 15.71 -5.41 -10.01
N ASN A 42 16.10 -5.18 -8.76
CA ASN A 42 15.42 -4.33 -7.77
C ASN A 42 13.97 -4.75 -7.49
N VAL A 43 13.68 -6.05 -7.54
CA VAL A 43 12.39 -6.63 -7.15
C VAL A 43 12.43 -7.07 -5.68
N LEU A 44 11.33 -6.88 -4.96
CA LEU A 44 11.24 -7.30 -3.56
C LEU A 44 11.17 -8.82 -3.47
N GLN A 45 11.77 -9.37 -2.42
CA GLN A 45 11.67 -10.79 -2.12
C GLN A 45 11.27 -10.95 -0.66
N SER A 46 10.50 -11.97 -0.34
CA SER A 46 10.13 -12.31 1.03
C SER A 46 10.09 -13.83 1.19
N VAL A 47 9.89 -14.29 2.42
CA VAL A 47 9.77 -15.69 2.78
C VAL A 47 8.43 -15.92 3.46
N ILE A 48 7.76 -17.01 3.10
CA ILE A 48 6.71 -17.62 3.90
C ILE A 48 7.08 -19.09 4.08
N SER A 49 7.48 -19.47 5.30
CA SER A 49 7.91 -20.83 5.58
C SER A 49 7.39 -21.32 6.94
N ARG A 50 6.99 -22.61 6.98
CA ARG A 50 6.51 -23.26 8.20
C ARG A 50 7.67 -23.84 8.98
N ASN A 51 8.26 -23.02 9.82
CA ASN A 51 9.46 -23.38 10.57
C ASN A 51 9.54 -22.68 11.93
N PRO A 52 10.41 -23.15 12.84
CA PRO A 52 10.70 -22.47 14.10
C PRO A 52 11.24 -21.04 13.88
N PRO A 53 10.92 -20.07 14.75
CA PRO A 53 11.37 -18.67 14.61
C PRO A 53 12.88 -18.48 14.53
N GLU A 54 13.66 -19.36 15.19
CA GLU A 54 15.14 -19.36 15.17
C GLU A 54 15.74 -19.57 13.76
N LEU A 55 14.95 -20.07 12.81
CA LEU A 55 15.38 -20.17 11.41
C LEU A 55 15.79 -18.80 10.83
N LYS A 56 15.23 -17.71 11.34
CA LYS A 56 15.61 -16.36 10.94
C LYS A 56 17.08 -16.05 11.23
N ASP A 57 17.59 -16.50 12.38
CA ASP A 57 18.99 -16.31 12.77
C ASP A 57 19.91 -17.15 11.88
N PHE A 58 19.47 -18.36 11.52
CA PHE A 58 20.19 -19.19 10.56
C PHE A 58 20.25 -18.53 9.17
N LEU A 59 19.14 -18.00 8.65
CA LEU A 59 19.13 -17.24 7.39
C LEU A 59 20.10 -16.05 7.41
N GLN A 60 20.25 -15.39 8.57
CA GLN A 60 21.22 -14.31 8.76
C GLN A 60 22.65 -14.84 8.71
N LYS A 61 22.94 -15.93 9.43
CA LYS A 61 24.25 -16.59 9.49
C LYS A 61 24.76 -17.01 8.10
N ILE A 62 23.88 -17.54 7.25
CA ILE A 62 24.23 -17.97 5.88
C ILE A 62 24.13 -16.84 4.84
N GLY A 63 23.81 -15.61 5.27
CA GLY A 63 23.76 -14.44 4.39
C GLY A 63 22.58 -14.43 3.40
N LEU A 64 21.50 -15.18 3.67
CA LEU A 64 20.29 -15.14 2.83
C LEU A 64 19.27 -14.10 3.31
N LEU A 65 19.24 -13.80 4.60
CA LEU A 65 18.25 -12.87 5.17
C LEU A 65 18.25 -11.50 4.49
N GLN A 66 19.40 -11.04 4.00
CA GLN A 66 19.55 -9.75 3.29
C GLN A 66 18.69 -9.62 2.03
N TYR A 67 18.30 -10.74 1.40
CA TYR A 67 17.47 -10.70 0.20
C TYR A 67 15.98 -10.52 0.55
N PHE A 68 15.58 -10.93 1.75
CA PHE A 68 14.18 -11.09 2.14
C PHE A 68 13.68 -10.00 3.07
N ILE A 69 12.65 -9.28 2.62
CA ILE A 69 11.89 -8.33 3.43
C ILE A 69 10.79 -9.06 4.21
N LEU A 70 10.50 -8.60 5.43
CA LEU A 70 9.38 -9.09 6.27
C LEU A 70 9.18 -10.62 6.24
N PRO A 71 10.22 -11.44 6.47
CA PRO A 71 10.07 -12.89 6.41
C PRO A 71 9.03 -13.37 7.43
N LYS A 72 8.06 -14.16 6.95
CA LYS A 72 7.01 -14.78 7.75
C LYS A 72 7.39 -16.24 8.01
N ILE A 73 7.97 -16.48 9.19
CA ILE A 73 8.38 -17.82 9.63
C ILE A 73 7.54 -18.20 10.84
N GLY A 74 6.74 -19.26 10.72
CA GLY A 74 5.87 -19.72 11.78
C GLY A 74 4.89 -20.81 11.32
N TRP A 75 4.13 -21.36 12.27
CA TRP A 75 3.27 -22.54 12.04
C TRP A 75 1.89 -22.21 11.44
N GLN A 76 1.60 -20.95 11.18
CA GLN A 76 0.35 -20.51 10.59
C GLN A 76 0.22 -21.00 9.13
N PRO A 77 -1.01 -21.19 8.62
CA PRO A 77 -1.24 -21.48 7.22
C PRO A 77 -0.62 -20.44 6.28
N LYS A 78 0.03 -20.87 5.18
CA LYS A 78 0.77 -19.97 4.27
C LYS A 78 -0.13 -18.92 3.61
N ASN A 79 -1.41 -19.21 3.38
CA ASN A 79 -2.38 -18.23 2.88
C ASN A 79 -2.69 -17.11 3.89
N GLN A 80 -2.68 -17.39 5.20
CA GLN A 80 -2.85 -16.36 6.23
C GLN A 80 -1.60 -15.48 6.33
N LEU A 81 -0.41 -16.08 6.33
CA LEU A 81 0.86 -15.34 6.30
C LEU A 81 1.00 -14.50 5.02
N MET A 82 0.49 -15.00 3.88
CA MET A 82 0.43 -14.25 2.63
C MET A 82 -0.50 -13.04 2.76
N PHE A 83 -1.67 -13.20 3.37
CA PHE A 83 -2.57 -12.07 3.64
C PHE A 83 -1.88 -10.98 4.47
N GLU A 84 -1.22 -11.36 5.56
CA GLU A 84 -0.47 -10.43 6.42
C GLU A 84 0.64 -9.72 5.63
N LEU A 85 1.45 -10.47 4.90
CA LEU A 85 2.53 -9.92 4.09
C LEU A 85 2.01 -8.92 3.06
N LEU A 86 0.96 -9.26 2.31
CA LEU A 86 0.36 -8.37 1.30
C LEU A 86 -0.17 -7.07 1.90
N ASN A 87 -0.70 -7.14 3.14
CA ASN A 87 -1.15 -5.96 3.87
C ASN A 87 0.01 -5.09 4.35
N GLU A 88 1.14 -5.68 4.75
CA GLU A 88 2.32 -4.93 5.18
C GLU A 88 3.09 -4.32 4.00
N VAL A 89 3.18 -5.03 2.87
CA VAL A 89 3.92 -4.53 1.68
C VAL A 89 3.08 -3.64 0.77
N HIS A 90 1.74 -3.63 0.93
CA HIS A 90 0.79 -2.93 0.06
C HIS A 90 0.95 -3.23 -1.43
N ILE A 91 1.14 -4.51 -1.78
CA ILE A 91 1.25 -5.00 -3.15
C ILE A 91 0.01 -5.82 -3.52
N LEU A 92 -0.51 -5.61 -4.72
CA LEU A 92 -1.66 -6.36 -5.21
C LEU A 92 -1.28 -7.82 -5.54
N PRO A 93 -2.16 -8.80 -5.27
CA PRO A 93 -1.92 -10.22 -5.58
C PRO A 93 -1.41 -10.50 -7.00
N LYS A 94 -1.97 -9.84 -8.03
CA LYS A 94 -1.53 -9.99 -9.44
C LYS A 94 -0.08 -9.59 -9.72
N ASN A 95 0.56 -8.91 -8.78
CA ASN A 95 1.94 -8.46 -8.84
C ASN A 95 2.86 -9.33 -7.97
N VAL A 96 2.38 -10.49 -7.49
CA VAL A 96 3.13 -11.40 -6.61
C VAL A 96 3.32 -12.76 -7.28
N ALA A 97 4.51 -13.32 -7.14
CA ALA A 97 4.80 -14.72 -7.43
C ALA A 97 5.10 -15.46 -6.12
N PHE A 98 4.59 -16.67 -5.98
CA PHE A 98 4.83 -17.55 -4.84
C PHE A 98 5.50 -18.84 -5.33
N ILE A 99 6.62 -19.19 -4.72
CA ILE A 99 7.45 -20.32 -5.11
C ILE A 99 7.53 -21.29 -3.94
N ASP A 100 7.12 -22.53 -4.18
CA ASP A 100 6.98 -23.59 -3.18
C ASP A 100 7.17 -24.95 -3.86
N ASP A 101 7.69 -25.94 -3.14
CA ASP A 101 7.80 -27.30 -3.63
C ASP A 101 6.54 -28.13 -3.35
N ASP A 102 5.68 -27.74 -2.41
CA ASP A 102 4.47 -28.48 -2.07
C ASP A 102 3.26 -28.02 -2.91
N ASP A 103 2.68 -28.94 -3.70
CA ASP A 103 1.47 -28.66 -4.50
C ASP A 103 0.27 -28.30 -3.62
N TYR A 104 0.19 -28.83 -2.41
CA TYR A 104 -0.85 -28.48 -1.46
C TYR A 104 -0.78 -26.99 -1.10
N GLU A 105 0.40 -26.50 -0.72
CA GLU A 105 0.60 -25.09 -0.36
C GLU A 105 0.40 -24.15 -1.56
N LEU A 106 0.88 -24.53 -2.75
CA LEU A 106 0.63 -23.77 -3.99
C LEU A 106 -0.87 -23.63 -4.25
N ASN A 107 -1.65 -24.71 -4.11
CA ASN A 107 -3.09 -24.71 -4.31
C ASN A 107 -3.84 -23.95 -3.20
N LEU A 108 -3.38 -24.03 -1.95
CA LEU A 108 -3.95 -23.29 -0.82
C LEU A 108 -3.81 -21.77 -1.03
N VAL A 109 -2.62 -21.31 -1.44
CA VAL A 109 -2.39 -19.90 -1.76
C VAL A 109 -3.19 -19.48 -2.99
N LYS A 110 -3.21 -20.31 -4.04
CA LYS A 110 -3.94 -20.02 -5.29
C LYS A 110 -5.46 -19.94 -5.08
N SER A 111 -6.04 -20.78 -4.23
CA SER A 111 -7.47 -20.73 -3.91
C SER A 111 -7.84 -19.46 -3.15
N SER A 112 -6.97 -19.02 -2.24
CA SER A 112 -7.18 -17.79 -1.46
C SER A 112 -6.88 -16.52 -2.27
N PHE A 113 -5.92 -16.59 -3.20
CA PHE A 113 -5.46 -15.48 -4.04
C PHE A 113 -5.26 -15.92 -5.50
N PRO A 114 -6.35 -16.02 -6.29
CA PRO A 114 -6.30 -16.55 -7.66
C PRO A 114 -5.37 -15.78 -8.62
N GLU A 115 -5.04 -14.54 -8.30
CA GLU A 115 -4.17 -13.69 -9.10
C GLU A 115 -2.66 -13.87 -8.80
N ILE A 116 -2.29 -14.50 -7.67
CA ILE A 116 -0.89 -14.82 -7.36
C ILE A 116 -0.39 -15.85 -8.36
N LYS A 117 0.82 -15.63 -8.88
CA LYS A 117 1.51 -16.60 -9.73
C LYS A 117 2.20 -17.64 -8.85
N CYS A 118 1.53 -18.76 -8.61
CA CYS A 118 2.12 -19.93 -7.94
C CYS A 118 3.00 -20.71 -8.92
N ILE A 119 4.26 -20.94 -8.57
CA ILE A 119 5.29 -21.59 -9.40
C ILE A 119 5.93 -22.70 -8.57
N LYS A 120 6.08 -23.89 -9.16
CA LYS A 120 6.77 -25.01 -8.50
C LYS A 120 8.27 -24.70 -8.34
N ALA A 121 8.87 -25.12 -7.23
CA ALA A 121 10.27 -24.83 -6.92
C ALA A 121 11.26 -25.23 -8.03
N ASP A 122 11.04 -26.38 -8.69
CA ASP A 122 11.85 -26.85 -9.83
C ASP A 122 11.83 -25.89 -11.05
N SER A 123 10.78 -25.08 -11.15
CA SER A 123 10.50 -24.15 -12.23
C SER A 123 10.69 -22.70 -11.79
N CYS A 124 11.33 -22.45 -10.64
CA CYS A 124 11.48 -21.10 -10.06
C CYS A 124 12.12 -20.08 -11.02
N HIS A 125 13.01 -20.51 -11.92
CA HIS A 125 13.66 -19.67 -12.93
C HIS A 125 12.67 -18.97 -13.87
N GLU A 126 11.46 -19.50 -14.04
CA GLU A 126 10.41 -18.89 -14.86
C GLU A 126 9.99 -17.50 -14.36
N VAL A 127 10.11 -17.25 -13.05
CA VAL A 127 9.77 -15.95 -12.45
C VAL A 127 10.58 -14.81 -13.07
N LEU A 128 11.81 -15.10 -13.52
CA LEU A 128 12.70 -14.10 -14.13
C LEU A 128 12.16 -13.52 -15.44
N LYS A 129 11.30 -14.27 -16.15
CA LYS A 129 10.61 -13.84 -17.37
C LYS A 129 9.42 -12.93 -17.06
N MET A 130 8.90 -12.98 -15.83
CA MET A 130 7.73 -12.22 -15.38
C MET A 130 8.10 -10.88 -14.70
N ILE A 131 9.40 -10.68 -14.49
CA ILE A 131 9.99 -9.50 -13.87
C ILE A 131 10.60 -8.61 -14.95
N MET A 132 10.26 -7.32 -14.92
CA MET A 132 10.95 -6.30 -15.71
C MET A 132 11.86 -5.45 -14.81
N PRO A 133 13.03 -5.02 -15.30
CA PRO A 133 13.86 -4.05 -14.61
C PRO A 133 13.04 -2.79 -14.34
N SER A 134 12.90 -2.44 -13.06
CA SER A 134 12.20 -1.23 -12.66
C SER A 134 13.21 -0.07 -12.58
N SER A 135 13.04 0.98 -13.39
CA SER A 135 13.80 2.24 -13.27
C SER A 135 13.48 2.98 -11.96
N THR A 136 12.32 2.71 -11.39
CA THR A 136 11.92 3.16 -10.05
C THR A 136 12.50 2.23 -8.99
N ASN A 137 13.23 2.78 -8.02
CA ASN A 137 13.90 2.01 -6.99
C ASN A 137 12.92 1.56 -5.88
N PHE A 138 11.92 0.73 -6.25
CA PHE A 138 10.84 0.23 -5.39
C PHE A 138 11.39 -0.44 -4.13
N ARG A 139 12.50 -1.18 -4.29
CA ARG A 139 13.28 -1.76 -3.20
C ARG A 139 13.81 -0.70 -2.22
N LYS A 140 14.56 0.30 -2.69
CA LYS A 140 15.05 1.40 -1.82
C LYS A 140 13.91 2.08 -1.07
N ARG A 141 12.77 2.29 -1.73
CA ARG A 141 11.62 2.93 -1.11
C ARG A 141 11.01 2.06 0.00
N PHE A 142 10.81 0.77 -0.25
CA PHE A 142 10.34 -0.16 0.78
C PHE A 142 11.26 -0.14 2.00
N PHE A 143 12.58 -0.23 1.80
CA PHE A 143 13.53 -0.20 2.92
C PHE A 143 13.53 1.13 3.68
N LYS A 144 13.35 2.26 2.99
CA LYS A 144 13.17 3.57 3.66
C LYS A 144 11.91 3.59 4.52
N ASP A 145 10.80 3.06 3.99
CA ASP A 145 9.52 2.99 4.72
C ASP A 145 9.63 2.02 5.93
N GLU A 146 10.34 0.90 5.79
CA GLU A 146 10.54 -0.11 6.84
C GLU A 146 11.54 0.34 7.92
N GLU A 147 12.64 0.99 7.55
CA GLU A 147 13.57 1.61 8.50
C GLU A 147 12.81 2.61 9.39
N LEU A 148 11.95 3.41 8.78
CA LEU A 148 11.08 4.34 9.49
C LEU A 148 10.13 3.62 10.46
N ARG A 149 9.55 2.50 10.04
CA ARG A 149 8.68 1.63 10.86
C ARG A 149 9.42 0.96 12.02
N LEU A 150 10.72 0.69 11.87
CA LEU A 150 11.54 0.16 12.95
C LEU A 150 12.00 1.26 13.93
N GLN A 151 12.31 2.46 13.44
CA GLN A 151 12.57 3.64 14.30
C GLN A 151 11.36 3.93 15.19
N LEU A 152 10.16 3.89 14.60
CA LEU A 152 8.86 3.92 15.28
C LEU A 152 8.78 2.98 16.49
N LYS A 153 9.21 1.72 16.32
CA LYS A 153 9.12 0.67 17.35
C LYS A 153 10.20 0.78 18.43
N THR A 154 11.36 1.34 18.10
CA THR A 154 12.57 1.28 18.96
C THR A 154 12.83 2.56 19.74
N HIS A 155 12.51 3.73 19.16
CA HIS A 155 12.87 5.04 19.73
C HIS A 155 11.68 5.82 20.29
N PHE A 156 10.45 5.41 19.98
CA PHE A 156 9.25 6.14 20.36
C PHE A 156 8.33 5.23 21.18
N LYS A 157 7.74 5.75 22.24
CA LYS A 157 6.87 4.96 23.14
C LYS A 157 5.52 4.64 22.48
N SER A 158 5.17 5.37 21.42
CA SER A 158 4.02 5.10 20.58
C SER A 158 4.23 5.58 19.14
N GLU A 159 3.47 5.02 18.21
CA GLU A 159 3.42 5.45 16.81
C GLU A 159 3.08 6.94 16.67
N LEU A 160 2.20 7.45 17.52
CA LEU A 160 1.80 8.86 17.55
C LEU A 160 2.96 9.81 17.90
N GLU A 161 3.85 9.43 18.84
CA GLU A 161 5.00 10.26 19.19
C GLU A 161 5.98 10.41 18.03
N PHE A 162 6.18 9.34 17.26
CA PHE A 162 7.02 9.37 16.08
C PHE A 162 6.42 10.22 14.96
N LEU A 163 5.13 10.04 14.66
CA LEU A 163 4.46 10.81 13.61
C LEU A 163 4.52 12.32 13.91
N LYS A 164 4.45 12.71 15.18
CA LYS A 164 4.71 14.10 15.61
C LYS A 164 6.15 14.55 15.36
N ASN A 165 7.13 13.66 15.48
CA ASN A 165 8.55 13.95 15.23
C ASN A 165 8.92 13.98 13.73
N LEU A 166 8.07 13.46 12.85
CA LEU A 166 8.32 13.47 11.40
C LEU A 166 8.26 14.87 10.76
N ASP A 167 7.78 15.88 11.49
CA ASP A 167 7.49 17.22 10.94
C ASP A 167 6.63 17.12 9.67
N LEU A 168 5.51 16.40 9.79
CA LEU A 168 4.60 16.19 8.67
C LEU A 168 4.04 17.53 8.19
N LYS A 169 4.17 17.75 6.89
CA LYS A 169 3.65 18.90 6.15
C LYS A 169 2.69 18.40 5.09
N LEU A 170 1.58 19.12 4.91
CA LEU A 170 0.59 18.81 3.89
C LEU A 170 0.22 20.09 3.15
N LEU A 171 0.60 20.17 1.88
CA LEU A 171 0.10 21.18 0.96
C LEU A 171 -1.20 20.69 0.33
N ILE A 172 -2.25 21.51 0.40
CA ILE A 172 -3.58 21.22 -0.15
C ILE A 172 -3.99 22.35 -1.09
N ARG A 173 -4.47 22.00 -2.28
CA ARG A 173 -4.98 22.95 -3.27
C ARG A 173 -5.96 22.28 -4.22
N GLU A 174 -6.68 23.08 -4.99
CA GLU A 174 -7.40 22.58 -6.15
C GLU A 174 -6.42 22.20 -7.26
N ALA A 175 -6.71 21.13 -8.00
CA ALA A 175 -5.89 20.66 -9.09
C ALA A 175 -5.90 21.68 -10.24
N SER A 176 -4.72 22.11 -10.64
CA SER A 176 -4.55 22.87 -11.88
C SER A 176 -4.74 21.99 -13.11
N GLU A 177 -4.97 22.63 -14.25
CA GLU A 177 -5.10 21.97 -15.57
C GLU A 177 -3.90 21.06 -15.90
N GLU A 178 -2.69 21.51 -15.59
CA GLU A 178 -1.45 20.76 -15.84
C GLU A 178 -1.36 19.49 -14.98
N GLU A 179 -1.98 19.49 -13.79
CA GLU A 179 -1.96 18.36 -12.87
C GLU A 179 -2.96 17.27 -13.24
N LEU A 180 -3.95 17.56 -14.08
CA LEU A 180 -5.03 16.61 -14.36
C LEU A 180 -4.54 15.32 -15.01
N HIS A 181 -3.48 15.37 -15.82
CA HIS A 181 -2.83 14.17 -16.35
C HIS A 181 -2.27 13.28 -15.23
N ARG A 182 -1.68 13.89 -14.20
CA ARG A 182 -1.12 13.16 -13.04
C ARG A 182 -2.22 12.64 -12.13
N VAL A 183 -3.28 13.42 -11.93
CA VAL A 183 -4.50 13.01 -11.20
C VAL A 183 -5.11 11.77 -11.86
N LEU A 184 -5.32 11.82 -13.17
CA LEU A 184 -5.83 10.70 -13.98
C LEU A 184 -4.96 9.45 -13.82
N GLU A 185 -3.64 9.60 -13.93
CA GLU A 185 -2.71 8.48 -13.78
C GLU A 185 -2.87 7.80 -12.41
N LEU A 186 -2.95 8.59 -11.34
CA LEU A 186 -3.10 8.05 -9.99
C LEU A 186 -4.46 7.41 -9.74
N ILE A 187 -5.55 8.01 -10.22
CA ILE A 187 -6.89 7.41 -10.16
C ILE A 187 -6.86 6.01 -10.80
N ASN A 188 -6.29 5.91 -12.01
CA ASN A 188 -6.31 4.68 -12.80
C ASN A 188 -5.37 3.59 -12.25
N ARG A 189 -4.27 3.98 -11.61
CA ARG A 189 -3.27 3.06 -11.04
C ARG A 189 -3.62 2.59 -9.64
N THR A 190 -4.43 3.34 -8.89
CA THR A 190 -4.76 3.03 -7.49
C THR A 190 -5.98 2.13 -7.40
N ASN A 191 -5.83 0.99 -6.73
CA ASN A 191 -6.92 0.02 -6.55
C ASN A 191 -7.29 -0.19 -5.07
N GLN A 192 -6.31 -0.42 -4.18
CA GLN A 192 -6.54 -0.63 -2.74
C GLN A 192 -7.00 0.62 -1.99
N LEU A 193 -6.54 1.78 -2.45
CA LEU A 193 -6.77 3.08 -1.83
C LEU A 193 -7.60 4.00 -2.74
N ASN A 194 -8.58 3.42 -3.43
CA ASN A 194 -9.52 4.11 -4.30
C ASN A 194 -10.95 3.77 -3.84
N SER A 195 -11.73 4.79 -3.48
CA SER A 195 -13.06 4.57 -2.87
C SER A 195 -14.08 3.98 -3.83
N THR A 196 -13.99 4.29 -5.12
CA THR A 196 -15.00 3.85 -6.11
C THR A 196 -14.45 2.83 -7.10
N GLY A 197 -13.15 2.86 -7.40
CA GLY A 197 -12.56 2.07 -8.47
C GLY A 197 -12.91 2.55 -9.88
N ILE A 198 -13.61 3.69 -10.02
CA ILE A 198 -13.88 4.33 -11.31
C ILE A 198 -12.54 4.75 -11.94
N LYS A 199 -12.44 4.53 -13.26
CA LYS A 199 -11.28 4.85 -14.09
C LYS A 199 -11.74 5.60 -15.31
N PHE A 200 -10.84 6.41 -15.87
CA PHE A 200 -11.11 7.24 -17.02
C PHE A 200 -10.06 6.99 -18.10
N LYS A 201 -10.44 7.12 -19.36
CA LYS A 201 -9.57 6.94 -20.52
C LYS A 201 -8.60 8.12 -20.66
N ASP A 202 -9.10 9.34 -20.49
CA ASP A 202 -8.36 10.58 -20.67
C ASP A 202 -8.88 11.69 -19.74
N VAL A 203 -8.21 12.84 -19.78
CA VAL A 203 -8.53 14.00 -18.94
C VAL A 203 -9.89 14.60 -19.32
N SER A 204 -10.31 14.50 -20.59
CA SER A 204 -11.59 15.03 -21.03
C SER A 204 -12.76 14.25 -20.42
N GLU A 205 -12.68 12.91 -20.42
CA GLU A 205 -13.69 12.06 -19.76
C GLU A 205 -13.74 12.31 -18.24
N LEU A 206 -12.59 12.46 -17.58
CA LEU A 206 -12.51 12.81 -16.16
C LEU A 206 -13.23 14.14 -15.87
N LYS A 207 -13.00 15.16 -16.70
CA LYS A 207 -13.63 16.47 -16.56
C LYS A 207 -15.12 16.43 -16.81
N GLU A 208 -15.56 15.73 -17.86
CA GLU A 208 -16.98 15.61 -18.18
C GLU A 208 -17.74 14.91 -17.06
N PHE A 209 -17.17 13.82 -16.53
CA PHE A 209 -17.77 13.06 -15.44
C PHE A 209 -17.86 13.85 -14.13
N TYR A 210 -16.91 14.77 -13.87
CA TYR A 210 -16.84 15.59 -12.66
C TYR A 210 -16.99 17.09 -12.90
N HIS A 211 -17.75 17.48 -13.92
CA HIS A 211 -17.85 18.88 -14.38
C HIS A 211 -18.38 19.86 -13.33
N ASP A 212 -19.12 19.37 -12.33
CA ASP A 212 -19.72 20.15 -11.24
C ASP A 212 -19.02 19.92 -9.89
N CYS A 213 -17.81 19.35 -9.92
CA CYS A 213 -17.01 19.02 -8.76
C CYS A 213 -15.66 19.76 -8.77
N SER A 214 -15.13 20.02 -7.58
CA SER A 214 -13.74 20.47 -7.41
C SER A 214 -12.83 19.28 -7.18
N ILE A 215 -11.70 19.22 -7.88
CA ILE A 215 -10.69 18.18 -7.66
C ILE A 215 -9.64 18.74 -6.71
N ILE A 216 -9.68 18.32 -5.44
CA ILE A 216 -8.72 18.73 -4.43
C ILE A 216 -7.56 17.73 -4.39
N VAL A 217 -6.33 18.24 -4.37
CA VAL A 217 -5.10 17.45 -4.36
C VAL A 217 -4.25 17.74 -3.12
N GLY A 218 -3.58 16.71 -2.62
CA GLY A 218 -2.70 16.79 -1.46
C GLY A 218 -1.28 16.33 -1.77
N TYR A 219 -0.33 17.14 -1.31
CA TYR A 219 1.12 16.98 -1.45
C TYR A 219 1.75 16.87 -0.05
N PRO A 220 1.86 15.64 0.47
CA PRO A 220 2.52 15.40 1.73
C PRO A 220 4.05 15.48 1.61
N GLU A 221 4.66 15.91 2.70
CA GLU A 221 6.10 15.99 2.92
C GLU A 221 6.40 15.65 4.39
N ASP A 222 7.57 15.05 4.63
CA ASP A 222 8.13 14.91 5.96
C ASP A 222 9.59 15.38 5.96
N LYS A 223 10.26 15.32 7.12
CA LYS A 223 11.67 15.72 7.25
C LYS A 223 12.65 14.98 6.31
N PHE A 224 12.25 13.87 5.69
CA PHE A 224 13.04 13.09 4.74
C PHE A 224 12.68 13.37 3.27
N GLY A 225 11.76 14.29 3.00
CA GLY A 225 11.45 14.83 1.69
C GLY A 225 9.99 14.68 1.25
N ALA A 226 9.70 15.27 0.10
CA ALA A 226 8.35 15.29 -0.47
C ALA A 226 7.93 13.93 -1.07
N TYR A 227 6.67 13.55 -0.86
CA TYR A 227 6.08 12.33 -1.42
C TYR A 227 5.52 12.52 -2.83
N GLY A 228 5.35 13.78 -3.25
CA GLY A 228 4.64 14.19 -4.47
C GLY A 228 3.12 14.07 -4.33
N LEU A 229 2.38 14.31 -5.43
CA LEU A 229 0.91 14.19 -5.44
C LEU A 229 0.51 12.79 -4.98
N SER A 230 -0.18 12.73 -3.84
CA SER A 230 -0.46 11.47 -3.14
C SER A 230 -1.91 11.34 -2.69
N LEU A 231 -2.67 12.43 -2.68
CA LEU A 231 -4.04 12.47 -2.20
C LEU A 231 -4.90 13.19 -3.24
N ILE A 232 -6.06 12.64 -3.55
CA ILE A 232 -7.05 13.23 -4.47
C ILE A 232 -8.42 13.05 -3.84
N ALA A 233 -9.20 14.13 -3.75
CA ALA A 233 -10.61 14.09 -3.41
C ALA A 233 -11.41 14.86 -4.46
N VAL A 234 -12.37 14.20 -5.08
CA VAL A 234 -13.34 14.85 -5.95
C VAL A 234 -14.52 15.29 -5.10
N CYS A 235 -14.64 16.60 -4.89
CA CYS A 235 -15.50 17.22 -3.90
C CYS A 235 -16.71 17.86 -4.55
N LYS A 236 -17.90 17.57 -4.03
CA LYS A 236 -19.16 18.23 -4.41
C LYS A 236 -19.88 18.69 -3.17
N LYS A 237 -20.00 20.01 -2.99
CA LYS A 237 -20.76 20.58 -1.87
C LYS A 237 -22.24 20.31 -2.11
N GLN A 238 -22.87 19.53 -1.23
CA GLN A 238 -24.25 19.09 -1.40
C GLN A 238 -25.24 20.04 -0.71
N THR A 239 -24.86 20.56 0.46
CA THR A 239 -25.60 21.57 1.22
C THR A 239 -24.61 22.51 1.91
N GLU A 240 -25.09 23.51 2.64
CA GLU A 240 -24.24 24.40 3.44
C GLU A 240 -23.36 23.63 4.45
N ASP A 241 -23.88 22.54 5.02
CA ASP A 241 -23.25 21.76 6.10
C ASP A 241 -22.70 20.39 5.63
N THR A 242 -22.89 20.02 4.37
CA THR A 242 -22.50 18.68 3.87
C THR A 242 -21.67 18.74 2.60
N ILE A 243 -20.48 18.14 2.68
CA ILE A 243 -19.58 17.90 1.56
C ILE A 243 -19.62 16.41 1.18
N THR A 244 -19.75 16.11 -0.11
CA THR A 244 -19.69 14.75 -0.64
C THR A 244 -18.42 14.56 -1.44
N ILE A 245 -17.63 13.56 -1.06
CA ILE A 245 -16.44 13.11 -1.79
C ILE A 245 -16.89 12.03 -2.78
N MET A 246 -16.98 12.40 -4.05
CA MET A 246 -17.43 11.56 -5.15
C MET A 246 -16.43 10.44 -5.46
N GLN A 247 -15.14 10.71 -5.29
CA GLN A 247 -14.06 9.73 -5.38
C GLN A 247 -12.88 10.17 -4.51
N LEU A 248 -12.34 9.24 -3.72
CA LEU A 248 -11.19 9.46 -2.86
C LEU A 248 -10.06 8.53 -3.26
N ILE A 249 -8.88 9.10 -3.51
CA ILE A 249 -7.64 8.37 -3.79
C ILE A 249 -6.59 8.72 -2.73
N SER A 250 -5.94 7.70 -2.20
CA SER A 250 -4.73 7.85 -1.39
C SER A 250 -3.60 6.99 -1.95
N SER A 251 -2.38 7.50 -1.92
CA SER A 251 -1.19 6.74 -2.24
C SER A 251 -0.80 5.87 -1.04
N CYS A 252 -0.33 4.64 -1.30
CA CYS A 252 0.21 3.78 -0.23
C CYS A 252 1.42 4.42 0.49
N ARG A 253 2.03 5.46 -0.08
CA ARG A 253 3.10 6.29 0.53
C ARG A 253 2.74 6.88 1.88
N VAL A 254 1.47 7.23 2.05
CA VAL A 254 1.03 8.11 3.15
C VAL A 254 0.00 7.45 4.05
N LEU A 255 -0.23 6.14 3.84
CA LEU A 255 -1.18 5.34 4.58
C LEU A 255 -0.79 5.28 6.07
N ASP A 256 0.43 4.82 6.36
CA ASP A 256 0.98 4.68 7.72
C ASP A 256 1.44 6.01 8.33
N ARG A 257 0.85 7.15 7.92
CA ARG A 257 1.20 8.49 8.42
C ARG A 257 0.01 9.28 8.94
N ASN A 258 -1.20 8.71 8.88
CA ASN A 258 -2.45 9.38 9.20
C ASN A 258 -2.69 10.69 8.40
N ILE A 259 -2.01 10.90 7.27
CA ILE A 259 -2.14 12.14 6.48
C ILE A 259 -3.52 12.21 5.83
N LEU A 260 -4.13 11.07 5.49
CA LEU A 260 -5.44 11.03 4.87
C LEU A 260 -6.53 11.68 5.75
N VAL A 261 -6.52 11.46 7.06
CA VAL A 261 -7.52 12.09 7.97
C VAL A 261 -7.30 13.60 8.08
N HIS A 262 -6.05 14.08 8.03
CA HIS A 262 -5.76 15.52 7.98
C HIS A 262 -6.23 16.17 6.68
N PHE A 263 -6.05 15.48 5.55
CA PHE A 263 -6.53 15.94 4.25
C PHE A 263 -8.05 16.06 4.22
N LEU A 264 -8.77 15.07 4.72
CA LEU A 264 -10.23 15.11 4.82
C LEU A 264 -10.72 16.19 5.79
N GLY A 265 -10.05 16.36 6.94
CA GLY A 265 -10.38 17.41 7.90
C GLY A 265 -10.21 18.82 7.31
N ALA A 266 -9.11 19.06 6.59
CA ALA A 266 -8.89 20.33 5.92
C ALA A 266 -9.92 20.62 4.81
N ILE A 267 -10.43 19.59 4.12
CA ILE A 267 -11.53 19.73 3.17
C ILE A 267 -12.83 20.13 3.89
N GLN A 268 -13.15 19.51 5.05
CA GLN A 268 -14.31 19.92 5.85
C GLN A 268 -14.22 21.39 6.26
N ASP A 269 -13.06 21.80 6.78
CA ASP A 269 -12.81 23.17 7.23
C ASP A 269 -12.89 24.16 6.06
N HIS A 270 -12.34 23.82 4.90
CA HIS A 270 -12.39 24.67 3.70
C HIS A 270 -13.83 24.93 3.21
N TYR A 271 -14.66 23.89 3.14
CA TYR A 271 -16.05 24.03 2.70
C TYR A 271 -17.00 24.51 3.81
N GLY A 272 -16.51 24.61 5.06
CA GLY A 272 -17.32 24.96 6.24
C GLY A 272 -18.36 23.90 6.60
N CYS A 273 -18.12 22.62 6.26
CA CYS A 273 -19.10 21.55 6.42
C CYS A 273 -18.75 20.65 7.60
N THR A 274 -19.70 20.40 8.51
CA THR A 274 -19.47 19.46 9.62
C THR A 274 -19.69 18.01 9.20
N LYS A 275 -20.45 17.76 8.15
CA LYS A 275 -20.75 16.40 7.66
C LYS A 275 -19.99 16.12 6.39
N MET A 276 -19.34 14.95 6.38
CA MET A 276 -18.68 14.43 5.19
C MET A 276 -19.31 13.10 4.79
N ILE A 277 -19.63 12.99 3.49
CA ILE A 277 -20.07 11.74 2.86
C ILE A 277 -18.98 11.32 1.88
N ILE A 278 -18.61 10.04 1.87
CA ILE A 278 -17.68 9.47 0.87
C ILE A 278 -18.43 8.40 0.09
N ASN A 279 -18.47 8.57 -1.23
CA ASN A 279 -18.92 7.53 -2.15
C ASN A 279 -17.90 6.39 -2.16
N PHE A 280 -18.37 5.20 -1.82
CA PHE A 280 -17.52 4.03 -1.66
C PHE A 280 -18.16 2.83 -2.35
N MET A 281 -17.64 2.42 -3.49
CA MET A 281 -18.11 1.20 -4.16
C MET A 281 -17.18 0.04 -3.76
N PRO A 282 -17.66 -0.96 -3.00
CA PRO A 282 -16.82 -2.08 -2.60
C PRO A 282 -16.26 -2.81 -3.82
N THR A 283 -14.95 -2.98 -3.85
CA THR A 283 -14.26 -3.81 -4.84
C THR A 283 -13.50 -4.92 -4.11
N LYS A 284 -12.95 -5.85 -4.88
CA LYS A 284 -12.09 -6.93 -4.35
C LYS A 284 -10.83 -6.40 -3.63
N TYR A 285 -10.46 -5.14 -3.85
CA TYR A 285 -9.16 -4.60 -3.45
C TYR A 285 -9.25 -3.45 -2.45
N ASN A 286 -10.33 -2.67 -2.42
CA ASN A 286 -10.38 -1.42 -1.65
C ASN A 286 -10.73 -1.57 -0.16
N TYR A 287 -10.69 -2.78 0.39
CA TYR A 287 -10.86 -3.04 1.83
C TYR A 287 -9.83 -2.30 2.69
N VAL A 288 -8.64 -2.00 2.14
CA VAL A 288 -7.61 -1.23 2.84
C VAL A 288 -8.12 0.18 3.16
N LEU A 289 -8.65 0.90 2.16
CA LEU A 289 -9.25 2.22 2.39
C LEU A 289 -10.48 2.13 3.29
N GLN A 290 -11.29 1.10 3.13
CA GLN A 290 -12.47 0.87 3.97
C GLN A 290 -12.10 0.84 5.45
N ASN A 291 -11.06 0.08 5.79
CA ASN A 291 -10.58 -0.06 7.17
C ASN A 291 -10.05 1.27 7.71
N GLU A 292 -9.33 2.06 6.91
CA GLU A 292 -8.89 3.40 7.30
C GLU A 292 -10.06 4.35 7.58
N LEU A 293 -11.06 4.38 6.71
CA LEU A 293 -12.23 5.23 6.91
C LEU A 293 -12.97 4.84 8.21
N ILE A 294 -13.11 3.55 8.50
CA ILE A 294 -13.71 3.08 9.76
C ILE A 294 -12.89 3.57 10.97
N LYS A 295 -11.55 3.49 10.91
CA LYS A 295 -10.67 4.01 11.98
C LYS A 295 -10.86 5.52 12.20
N TYR A 296 -11.14 6.29 11.14
CA TYR A 296 -11.39 7.73 11.24
C TYR A 296 -12.82 8.07 11.70
N GLY A 297 -13.65 7.07 12.02
CA GLY A 297 -15.00 7.26 12.53
C GLY A 297 -16.07 7.35 11.45
N PHE A 298 -15.78 6.95 10.21
CA PHE A 298 -16.83 6.82 9.19
C PHE A 298 -17.68 5.57 9.43
N ILE A 299 -19.00 5.75 9.41
CA ILE A 299 -19.98 4.67 9.56
C ILE A 299 -20.65 4.42 8.21
N LYS A 300 -20.80 3.14 7.87
CA LYS A 300 -21.54 2.72 6.67
C LYS A 300 -23.02 3.00 6.88
N ASN A 301 -23.59 3.91 6.08
CA ASN A 301 -24.97 4.38 6.27
C ASN A 301 -25.96 3.68 5.32
N VAL A 302 -25.54 3.34 4.08
CA VAL A 302 -26.31 2.62 3.05
C VAL A 302 -25.33 1.90 2.10
N SER A 303 -25.77 0.98 1.24
CA SER A 303 -24.93 0.37 0.20
C SER A 303 -24.25 1.47 -0.62
N CYS A 304 -22.94 1.64 -0.39
CA CYS A 304 -22.01 2.53 -1.07
C CYS A 304 -21.77 3.94 -0.49
N LEU A 305 -22.20 4.25 0.75
CA LEU A 305 -21.90 5.53 1.40
C LEU A 305 -21.30 5.37 2.79
N TYR A 306 -20.19 6.08 3.02
CA TYR A 306 -19.58 6.27 4.34
C TYR A 306 -19.83 7.69 4.81
N LYS A 307 -20.33 7.85 6.04
CA LYS A 307 -20.61 9.17 6.62
C LYS A 307 -19.85 9.38 7.91
N CYS A 308 -19.33 10.58 8.11
CA CYS A 308 -18.76 11.03 9.37
C CYS A 308 -19.26 12.44 9.70
N GLY A 309 -19.29 12.76 11.00
CA GLY A 309 -19.40 14.13 11.47
C GLY A 309 -18.06 14.87 11.33
N LYS A 310 -17.78 15.79 12.25
CA LYS A 310 -16.49 16.48 12.29
C LYS A 310 -15.38 15.47 12.62
N LEU A 311 -14.35 15.42 11.78
CA LEU A 311 -13.21 14.53 11.98
C LEU A 311 -12.38 14.94 13.19
N THR A 312 -12.04 13.96 14.01
CA THR A 312 -11.08 14.13 15.11
C THR A 312 -9.68 13.85 14.59
N LEU A 313 -8.83 14.87 14.58
CA LEU A 313 -7.45 14.74 14.15
C LEU A 313 -6.60 14.09 15.26
N PRO A 314 -5.80 13.05 14.97
CA PRO A 314 -5.03 12.33 15.99
C PRO A 314 -3.88 13.17 16.57
N PHE A 315 -3.40 14.17 15.83
CA PHE A 315 -2.39 15.15 16.24
C PHE A 315 -2.47 16.39 15.33
N GLN A 316 -1.58 17.37 15.49
CA GLN A 316 -1.49 18.52 14.58
C GLN A 316 -0.34 18.31 13.60
N ILE A 317 -0.56 18.71 12.35
CA ILE A 317 0.47 18.78 11.31
C ILE A 317 0.49 20.18 10.70
N SER A 318 1.57 20.53 10.02
CA SER A 318 1.67 21.79 9.29
C SER A 318 0.89 21.70 7.98
N ILE A 319 -0.28 22.34 7.90
CA ILE A 319 -1.10 22.37 6.68
C ILE A 319 -0.93 23.71 6.00
N LYS A 320 -0.47 23.70 4.74
CA LYS A 320 -0.54 24.87 3.86
C LYS A 320 -1.70 24.65 2.89
N SER A 321 -2.71 25.50 2.95
CA SER A 321 -3.88 25.42 2.07
C SER A 321 -3.93 26.62 1.16
N ASP A 322 -3.81 26.39 -0.14
CA ASP A 322 -4.01 27.43 -1.16
C ASP A 322 -5.46 27.40 -1.69
N LEU A 323 -6.39 26.81 -0.93
CA LEU A 323 -7.82 26.72 -1.30
C LEU A 323 -8.57 28.07 -1.24
N HIS A 324 -7.87 29.20 -1.21
CA HIS A 324 -8.44 30.51 -0.84
C HIS A 324 -9.17 31.28 -1.96
N GLU A 325 -9.51 30.69 -3.11
CA GLU A 325 -10.18 31.40 -4.23
C GLU A 325 -11.44 30.73 -4.81
N LEU A 326 -12.21 29.98 -4.02
CA LEU A 326 -13.46 29.35 -4.51
C LEU A 326 -14.77 29.89 -3.92
N GLN A 327 -14.73 30.82 -2.97
CA GLN A 327 -15.97 31.33 -2.34
C GLN A 327 -16.85 32.20 -3.26
N ASN A 328 -16.40 32.56 -4.47
CA ASN A 328 -17.14 33.48 -5.36
C ASN A 328 -17.68 32.87 -6.66
N LYS A 329 -17.70 31.54 -6.84
CA LYS A 329 -18.20 30.92 -8.09
C LYS A 329 -19.44 30.02 -7.94
N MET A 330 -20.05 29.95 -6.75
CA MET A 330 -21.27 29.15 -6.53
C MET A 330 -22.40 29.98 -5.90
N VAL A 331 -22.68 31.16 -6.48
CA VAL A 331 -23.94 31.89 -6.29
C VAL A 331 -24.66 31.99 -7.62
#